data_AF-A0A926VCC0-F1
#
_entry.id   AF-A0A926VCC0-F1
#
_cell.length_a   1.000
_cell.length_b   1.000
_cell.length_c   1.000
_cell.angle_alpha   90.00
_cell.angle_beta   90.00
_cell.angle_gamma   90.00
#
_symmetry.space_group_name_H-M   'P 1'
#
loop_
_entity.id
_entity.type
_entity.pdbx_description
1 polymer ?
#
loop_
_entity_poly.entity_id
_entity_poly.type
_entity_poly.pdbx_seq_one_letter_code
_entity_poly.pdbx_strand_id
1 'polypeptide(L)'
;MQDASREALPYEVISQFAQAAGAVECHWRISDRSFSGYVAEVWFGDLKTAAEFAMVCSDRMGVICKIRATSDGPAKFYVSVPCL
;
A
#
# COMPACT_ATOMS: atom_id res chain seq x y z
N MET A 1 -12.78 -0.47 25.28
CA MET A 1 -12.43 -1.15 24.01
C MET A 1 -12.52 -0.06 22.94
N GLN A 2 -11.38 0.54 22.58
CA GLN A 2 -11.39 1.72 21.70
C GLN A 2 -11.73 1.29 20.27
N ASP A 3 -12.90 1.73 19.84
CA ASP A 3 -13.36 1.74 18.45
C ASP A 3 -12.60 2.86 17.72
N ALA A 4 -11.34 2.58 17.36
CA ALA A 4 -10.61 3.43 16.44
C ALA A 4 -11.13 3.09 15.05
N SER A 5 -11.88 4.02 14.45
CA SER A 5 -12.36 3.90 13.08
C SER A 5 -11.20 3.47 12.18
N ARG A 6 -11.33 2.27 11.61
CA ARG A 6 -10.44 1.73 10.57
C ARG A 6 -10.65 2.56 9.30
N GLU A 7 -10.09 3.76 9.28
CA GLU A 7 -10.28 4.71 8.20
C GLU A 7 -9.30 4.36 7.07
N ALA A 8 -9.83 3.73 6.02
CA ALA A 8 -9.15 3.74 4.74
C ALA A 8 -8.85 5.20 4.35
N LEU A 9 -7.72 5.44 3.70
CA LEU A 9 -7.30 6.78 3.32
C LEU A 9 -7.71 7.08 1.87
N PRO A 10 -7.97 8.34 1.49
CA PRO A 10 -8.09 8.71 0.09
C PRO A 10 -6.83 8.33 -0.69
N TYR A 11 -7.01 7.95 -1.95
CA TYR A 11 -5.91 7.56 -2.83
C TYR A 11 -4.82 8.63 -2.90
N GLU A 12 -5.20 9.91 -2.93
CA GLU A 12 -4.31 11.05 -3.03
C GLU A 12 -3.37 11.16 -1.82
N VAL A 13 -3.85 10.78 -0.63
CA VAL A 13 -3.02 10.76 0.59
C VAL A 13 -2.01 9.62 0.52
N ILE A 14 -2.47 8.44 0.06
CA ILE A 14 -1.60 7.26 -0.08
C ILE A 14 -0.53 7.51 -1.14
N SER A 15 -0.88 8.14 -2.27
CA SER A 15 0.05 8.41 -3.37
C SER A 15 1.13 9.44 -2.99
N GLN A 16 0.77 10.48 -2.23
CA GLN A 16 1.74 11.43 -1.68
C GLN A 16 2.70 10.76 -0.70
N PHE A 17 2.17 9.91 0.19
CA PHE A 17 2.99 9.16 1.14
C PHE A 17 3.91 8.16 0.43
N ALA A 18 3.41 7.47 -0.58
CA ALA A 18 4.17 6.57 -1.44
C ALA A 18 5.32 7.29 -2.15
N GLN A 19 5.05 8.46 -2.73
CA GLN A 19 6.08 9.27 -3.38
C GLN A 19 7.17 9.70 -2.39
N ALA A 20 6.79 10.13 -1.20
CA ALA A 20 7.74 10.50 -0.14
C ALA A 20 8.59 9.30 0.33
N ALA A 21 8.02 8.10 0.29
CA ALA A 21 8.70 6.84 0.61
C ALA A 21 9.57 6.29 -0.54
N GLY A 22 9.62 6.95 -1.70
CA GLY A 22 10.42 6.51 -2.84
C GLY A 22 9.76 5.41 -3.68
N ALA A 23 8.42 5.38 -3.74
CA ALA A 23 7.71 4.51 -4.66
C ALA A 23 8.08 4.83 -6.12
N VAL A 24 8.25 3.77 -6.92
CA VAL A 24 8.52 3.84 -8.36
C VAL A 24 7.23 4.18 -9.10
N GLU A 25 6.13 3.52 -8.71
CA GLU A 25 4.79 3.74 -9.25
C GLU A 25 3.75 3.61 -8.15
N CYS A 26 2.65 4.34 -8.29
CA CYS A 26 1.46 4.20 -7.46
C CYS A 26 0.25 4.34 -8.37
N HIS A 27 -0.65 3.35 -8.35
CA HIS A 27 -1.87 3.40 -9.12
C HIS A 27 -3.07 2.85 -8.34
N TRP A 28 -4.23 3.44 -8.60
CA TRP A 28 -5.50 2.99 -8.05
C TRP A 28 -6.04 1.82 -8.85
N ARG A 29 -6.65 0.83 -8.20
CA ARG A 29 -7.48 -0.18 -8.86
C ARG A 29 -8.54 -0.79 -7.96
N ILE A 30 -9.51 -1.45 -8.58
CA ILE A 30 -10.46 -2.33 -7.91
C ILE A 30 -9.78 -3.67 -7.63
N SER A 31 -9.99 -4.23 -6.45
CA SER A 31 -9.45 -5.52 -6.04
C SER A 31 -10.55 -6.40 -5.46
N ASP A 32 -10.53 -7.66 -5.87
CA ASP A 32 -11.39 -8.72 -5.31
C ASP A 32 -10.60 -9.67 -4.41
N ARG A 33 -9.26 -9.51 -4.33
CA ARG A 33 -8.34 -10.50 -3.73
C ARG A 33 -7.55 -9.98 -2.54
N SER A 34 -6.97 -8.78 -2.62
CA SER A 34 -6.11 -8.25 -1.55
C SER A 34 -6.95 -7.60 -0.45
N PHE A 35 -7.96 -6.84 -0.86
CA PHE A 35 -9.06 -6.29 -0.08
C PHE A 35 -10.25 -6.24 -1.03
N SER A 36 -11.48 -6.52 -0.59
CA SER A 36 -12.66 -6.31 -1.43
C SER A 36 -12.94 -4.81 -1.51
N GLY A 37 -12.78 -4.21 -2.69
CA GLY A 37 -13.00 -2.78 -2.90
C GLY A 37 -11.83 -2.07 -3.57
N TYR A 38 -11.61 -0.80 -3.24
CA TYR A 38 -10.60 0.05 -3.85
C TYR A 38 -9.26 -0.07 -3.14
N VAL A 39 -8.18 -0.20 -3.90
CA VAL A 39 -6.81 -0.26 -3.37
C VAL A 39 -5.86 0.62 -4.17
N ALA A 40 -4.87 1.16 -3.49
CA ALA A 40 -3.65 1.67 -4.09
C ALA A 40 -2.65 0.51 -4.19
N GLU A 41 -2.15 0.24 -5.39
CA GLU A 41 -0.96 -0.59 -5.57
C GLU A 41 0.26 0.32 -5.67
N VAL A 42 1.13 0.18 -4.66
CA VAL A 42 2.32 0.99 -4.50
C VAL A 42 3.54 0.13 -4.76
N TRP A 43 4.34 0.49 -5.75
CA TRP A 43 5.44 -0.28 -6.26
C TRP A 43 6.79 0.30 -5.86
N PHE A 44 7.73 -0.59 -5.53
CA PHE A 44 9.07 -0.27 -5.03
C PHE A 44 10.12 -1.11 -5.76
N GLY A 45 11.33 -0.56 -5.87
CA GLY A 45 12.48 -1.25 -6.48
C GLY A 45 13.19 -2.23 -5.54
N ASP A 46 13.05 -2.04 -4.23
CA ASP A 46 13.69 -2.87 -3.22
C ASP A 46 12.72 -3.31 -2.11
N LEU A 47 13.02 -4.44 -1.48
CA LEU A 47 12.17 -5.06 -0.47
C LEU A 47 12.15 -4.27 0.84
N LYS A 48 13.25 -3.60 1.19
CA LYS A 48 13.38 -2.90 2.47
C LYS A 48 12.41 -1.73 2.51
N THR A 49 12.43 -0.90 1.47
CA THR A 49 11.53 0.25 1.32
C THR A 49 10.06 -0.21 1.29
N ALA A 50 9.75 -1.27 0.53
CA ALA A 50 8.41 -1.85 0.50
C ALA A 50 7.94 -2.33 1.88
N ALA A 51 8.83 -2.94 2.67
CA ALA A 51 8.51 -3.44 4.00
C ALA A 51 8.27 -2.30 5.00
N GLU A 52 9.12 -1.28 5.00
CA GLU A 52 8.94 -0.10 5.84
C GLU A 52 7.60 0.59 5.53
N PHE A 53 7.29 0.80 4.25
CA PHE A 53 6.02 1.36 3.83
C PHE A 53 4.82 0.50 4.26
N ALA A 54 4.87 -0.81 4.01
CA ALA A 54 3.80 -1.73 4.40
C ALA A 54 3.55 -1.73 5.91
N MET A 55 4.60 -1.65 6.74
CA MET A 55 4.47 -1.55 8.19
C MET A 55 3.75 -0.27 8.62
N VAL A 56 4.16 0.88 8.07
CA VAL A 56 3.53 2.16 8.41
C VAL A 56 2.06 2.19 7.99
N CYS A 57 1.73 1.73 6.77
CA CYS A 57 0.35 1.64 6.32
C CYS A 57 -0.46 0.68 7.19
N SER A 58 0.15 -0.44 7.60
CA SER A 58 -0.55 -1.44 8.43
C SER A 58 -0.88 -0.92 9.81
N ASP A 59 0.06 -0.21 10.45
CA ASP A 59 -0.15 0.43 11.75
C ASP A 59 -1.23 1.52 11.65
N ARG A 60 -1.14 2.38 10.63
CA ARG A 60 -2.07 3.48 10.42
C ARG A 60 -3.51 3.03 10.16
N MET A 61 -3.69 1.96 9.39
CA MET A 61 -5.01 1.49 8.95
C MET A 61 -5.58 0.38 9.84
N GLY A 62 -4.78 -0.18 10.75
CA GLY A 62 -5.17 -1.32 11.57
C GLY A 62 -5.45 -2.60 10.77
N VAL A 63 -4.81 -2.76 9.60
CA VAL A 63 -4.93 -3.95 8.73
C VAL A 63 -3.56 -4.37 8.22
N ILE A 64 -3.38 -5.64 7.86
CA ILE A 64 -2.10 -6.11 7.33
C ILE A 64 -2.02 -5.81 5.83
N CYS A 65 -1.19 -4.84 5.45
CA CYS A 65 -0.83 -4.57 4.06
C CYS A 65 0.21 -5.58 3.59
N LYS A 66 -0.18 -6.48 2.68
CA LYS A 66 0.72 -7.53 2.18
C LYS A 66 1.66 -6.99 1.10
N ILE A 67 2.93 -7.38 1.21
CA ILE A 67 3.94 -7.18 0.17
C ILE A 67 3.89 -8.37 -0.78
N ARG A 68 3.95 -8.10 -2.07
CA ARG A 68 4.06 -9.10 -3.13
C ARG A 68 5.29 -8.78 -3.97
N ALA A 69 5.91 -9.81 -4.52
CA ALA A 69 7.06 -9.69 -5.39
C ALA A 69 6.71 -10.16 -6.80
N THR A 70 7.20 -9.44 -7.81
CA THR A 70 7.24 -9.86 -9.21
C THR A 70 8.66 -10.33 -9.54
N SER A 71 8.81 -11.09 -10.63
CA SER A 71 10.08 -11.72 -10.96
C SER A 71 11.12 -10.76 -11.57
N ASP A 72 10.71 -9.60 -12.11
CA ASP A 72 11.65 -8.70 -12.79
C ASP A 72 11.17 -7.24 -12.93
N GLY A 73 12.11 -6.33 -13.23
CA GLY A 73 11.86 -4.92 -13.52
C GLY A 73 12.33 -3.92 -12.44
N PRO A 74 12.22 -2.61 -12.66
CA PRO A 74 12.54 -1.58 -11.66
C PRO A 74 11.48 -1.50 -10.52
N ALA A 75 10.32 -2.12 -10.71
CA ALA A 75 9.21 -2.19 -9.76
C ALA A 75 8.95 -3.66 -9.39
N LYS A 76 9.80 -4.21 -8.49
CA LYS A 76 9.79 -5.66 -8.14
C LYS A 76 8.89 -6.00 -6.98
N PHE A 77 8.59 -5.04 -6.12
CA PHE A 77 7.81 -5.26 -4.91
C PHE A 77 6.62 -4.33 -4.92
N TYR A 78 5.43 -4.83 -4.59
CA TYR A 78 4.26 -3.98 -4.45
C TYR A 78 3.47 -4.26 -3.19
N VAL A 79 2.89 -3.20 -2.65
CA VAL A 79 2.04 -3.21 -1.47
C VAL A 79 0.63 -2.83 -1.93
N SER A 80 -0.36 -3.67 -1.61
CA SER A 80 -1.76 -3.30 -1.77
C SER A 80 -2.24 -2.60 -0.50
N VAL A 81 -2.67 -1.35 -0.62
CA VAL A 81 -3.16 -0.52 0.49
C VAL A 81 -4.65 -0.23 0.26
N PRO A 82 -5.56 -0.50 1.20
CA PRO A 82 -6.98 -0.14 1.05
C PRO A 82 -7.19 1.36 0.94
N CYS A 83 -8.12 1.76 0.06
CA CYS A 83 -8.55 3.14 -0.13
C CYS A 83 -10.05 3.30 0.16
N LEU A 84 -10.48 4.54 0.44
CA LEU A 84 -11.88 4.97 0.32
C LEU A 84 -12.27 5.12 -1.16
#